data_AF-A0A522H6U1-F1
#
_entry.id   AF-A0A522H6U1-F1
#
_cell.length_a   1.000
_cell.length_b   1.000
_cell.length_c   1.000
_cell.angle_alpha   90.00
_cell.angle_beta   90.00
_cell.angle_gamma   90.00
#
_symmetry.space_group_name_H-M   'P 1'
#
loop_
_entity.id
_entity.type
_entity.pdbx_description
1 polymer ?
#
loop_
_entity_poly.entity_id
_entity_poly.type
_entity_poly.pdbx_seq_one_letter_code
_entity_poly.pdbx_strand_id
1 'polypeptide(L)'
;MTLKAGWYGDDFTGATDTLAVAARAGWRTLLFLDVPTPAQLALAGELDALGVAGSARTMSPQQMREALPRIGEFFRRMHAPVLLYKCCSTFDSSAQTGSLGAAISVLSDYVEDDTTYVVGGQPDIGRFCCFSNLFAAAGAGGEVCRLDRHATMKKHPVTPMNEADLRRHLKRQGIESVLPVHYPQYERIEREIDDSVDALLSGQHSKGRCALLFDVARAADLAVIGRQLARRSEQGSLLAVGPSAVVQALAAHWHQTPHSLPDGLQPLAPAETSLEGGPAAVQSQTAKRTDIGAVFVFVGSMSPVTAMQVRYARSYEHVPIDGVELIENPSYADVQHGFITASLDAGRHVLAYVPASSASSRTVPPGDLARATADFIKRVVDQQAAGASPLRRLGVAGGDTSSLAARALDIWALGFAGVLAPGVTLCRAHSDDSRLHGLELMLKGGQMGSSDIFERLLVA
;
A
#
# COMPACT_ATOMS: atom_id res chain seq x y z
N MET A 1 -16.21 18.91 -7.93
CA MET A 1 -16.05 17.71 -7.10
C MET A 1 -15.01 18.03 -6.04
N THR A 2 -15.27 17.76 -4.76
CA THR A 2 -14.29 18.09 -3.70
C THR A 2 -13.67 16.80 -3.20
N LEU A 3 -12.45 16.51 -3.67
CA LEU A 3 -11.64 15.42 -3.13
C LEU A 3 -11.38 15.68 -1.65
N LYS A 4 -11.34 14.61 -0.86
CA LYS A 4 -10.93 14.60 0.55
C LYS A 4 -9.41 14.53 0.69
N ALA A 5 -8.77 13.72 -0.16
CA ALA A 5 -7.31 13.59 -0.20
C ALA A 5 -6.85 12.99 -1.53
N GLY A 6 -5.65 13.35 -1.94
CA GLY A 6 -4.86 12.65 -2.94
C GLY A 6 -3.63 12.04 -2.29
N TRP A 7 -3.16 10.87 -2.72
CA TRP A 7 -1.90 10.31 -2.21
C TRP A 7 -0.95 9.80 -3.29
N TYR A 8 0.34 9.96 -3.05
CA TYR A 8 1.39 9.29 -3.79
C TYR A 8 2.09 8.30 -2.87
N GLY A 9 2.06 7.01 -3.22
CA GLY A 9 2.77 5.97 -2.48
C GLY A 9 4.23 5.86 -2.91
N ASP A 10 5.16 5.94 -1.96
CA ASP A 10 6.59 5.77 -2.23
C ASP A 10 6.96 4.31 -2.62
N ASP A 11 6.08 3.37 -2.33
CA ASP A 11 6.07 2.01 -2.84
C ASP A 11 4.65 1.53 -3.14
N PHE A 12 4.58 0.41 -3.87
CA PHE A 12 3.30 -0.19 -4.27
C PHE A 12 2.50 -0.74 -3.08
N THR A 13 3.15 -1.44 -2.15
CA THR A 13 2.48 -2.08 -1.01
C THR A 13 1.86 -1.06 -0.06
N GLY A 14 2.57 0.04 0.22
CA GLY A 14 2.05 1.14 1.02
C GLY A 14 0.91 1.88 0.32
N ALA A 15 0.95 1.99 -1.01
CA ALA A 15 -0.12 2.62 -1.77
C ALA A 15 -1.43 1.82 -1.73
N THR A 16 -1.35 0.48 -1.83
CA THR A 16 -2.53 -0.40 -1.74
C THR A 16 -3.07 -0.54 -0.32
N ASP A 17 -2.23 -0.40 0.71
CA ASP A 17 -2.68 -0.28 2.10
C ASP A 17 -3.50 1.00 2.31
N THR A 18 -3.03 2.14 1.80
CA THR A 18 -3.81 3.40 1.84
C THR A 18 -5.13 3.28 1.09
N LEU A 19 -5.14 2.62 -0.08
CA LEU A 19 -6.37 2.32 -0.82
C LEU A 19 -7.37 1.55 0.05
N ALA A 20 -6.91 0.50 0.74
CA ALA A 20 -7.75 -0.30 1.61
C ALA A 20 -8.29 0.50 2.81
N VAL A 21 -7.46 1.34 3.41
CA VAL A 21 -7.89 2.24 4.50
C VAL A 21 -8.97 3.20 4.03
N ALA A 22 -8.79 3.88 2.90
CA ALA A 22 -9.78 4.80 2.34
C ALA A 22 -11.10 4.09 2.00
N ALA A 23 -11.02 2.94 1.32
CA ALA A 23 -12.21 2.18 0.93
C ALA A 23 -12.98 1.65 2.15
N ARG A 24 -12.30 1.14 3.18
CA ARG A 24 -12.92 0.69 4.43
C ARG A 24 -13.53 1.84 5.25
N ALA A 25 -13.05 3.07 5.05
CA ALA A 25 -13.69 4.28 5.56
C ALA A 25 -14.91 4.72 4.73
N GLY A 26 -15.34 3.93 3.74
CA GLY A 26 -16.51 4.22 2.89
C GLY A 26 -16.24 5.28 1.82
N TRP A 27 -14.97 5.61 1.53
CA TRP A 27 -14.65 6.57 0.49
C TRP A 27 -14.61 5.88 -0.88
N ARG A 28 -15.19 6.52 -1.89
CA ARG A 28 -15.00 6.14 -3.30
C ARG A 28 -13.55 6.41 -3.66
N THR A 29 -12.79 5.37 -3.99
CA THR A 29 -11.34 5.50 -4.13
C THR A 29 -10.74 4.53 -5.13
N LEU A 30 -9.71 4.97 -5.84
CA LEU A 30 -8.90 4.17 -6.75
C LEU A 30 -7.42 4.49 -6.56
N LEU A 31 -6.57 3.49 -6.79
CA LEU A 31 -5.13 3.64 -6.89
C LEU A 31 -4.70 3.49 -8.35
N PHE A 32 -4.30 4.60 -8.97
CA PHE A 32 -3.77 4.61 -10.33
C PHE A 32 -2.31 4.13 -10.36
N LEU A 33 -1.92 3.40 -11.42
CA LEU A 33 -0.55 2.87 -11.57
C LEU A 33 0.44 3.88 -12.15
N ASP A 34 -0.08 4.95 -12.77
CA ASP A 34 0.63 6.18 -13.14
C ASP A 34 -0.38 7.35 -13.06
N VAL A 35 0.04 8.58 -13.33
CA VAL A 35 -0.86 9.73 -13.49
C VAL A 35 -1.88 9.41 -14.58
N PRO A 36 -3.19 9.36 -14.23
CA PRO A 36 -4.20 8.95 -15.19
C PRO A 36 -4.40 9.98 -16.30
N THR A 37 -4.76 9.47 -17.48
CA THR A 37 -5.23 10.32 -18.57
C THR A 37 -6.62 10.90 -18.26
N PRO A 38 -7.04 11.99 -18.93
CA PRO A 38 -8.40 12.51 -18.78
C PRO A 38 -9.49 11.46 -19.07
N ALA A 39 -9.25 10.55 -20.00
CA ALA A 39 -10.20 9.47 -20.32
C ALA A 39 -10.31 8.46 -19.17
N GLN A 40 -9.19 8.05 -18.57
CA GLN A 40 -9.18 7.15 -17.41
C GLN A 40 -9.84 7.80 -16.18
N LEU A 41 -9.62 9.10 -15.96
CA LEU A 41 -10.33 9.84 -14.91
C LEU A 41 -11.85 9.88 -15.16
N ALA A 42 -12.29 10.07 -16.41
CA ALA A 42 -13.70 10.04 -16.74
C ALA A 42 -14.32 8.64 -16.48
N LEU A 43 -13.59 7.57 -16.81
CA LEU A 43 -14.00 6.18 -16.52
C LEU A 43 -14.02 5.85 -15.03
N ALA A 44 -13.10 6.43 -14.25
CA ALA A 44 -13.07 6.27 -12.80
C ALA A 44 -14.31 6.88 -12.10
N GLY A 45 -14.95 7.85 -12.75
CA GLY A 45 -16.10 8.56 -12.20
C GLY A 45 -15.73 9.40 -10.98
N GLU A 46 -16.73 9.63 -10.13
CA GLU A 46 -16.57 10.44 -8.93
C GLU A 46 -15.83 9.67 -7.82
N LEU A 47 -14.65 10.18 -7.42
CA LEU A 47 -13.87 9.69 -6.28
C LEU A 47 -13.83 10.70 -5.11
N ASP A 48 -13.93 10.20 -3.89
CA ASP A 48 -13.69 10.98 -2.67
C ASP A 48 -12.18 11.07 -2.37
N ALA A 49 -11.39 10.07 -2.76
CA ALA A 49 -9.93 10.11 -2.68
C ALA A 49 -9.31 9.33 -3.84
N LEU A 50 -8.07 9.64 -4.21
CA LEU A 50 -7.37 8.87 -5.22
C LEU A 50 -5.86 8.83 -5.00
N GLY A 51 -5.25 7.73 -5.44
CA GLY A 51 -3.84 7.47 -5.27
C GLY A 51 -3.08 7.35 -6.58
N VAL A 52 -1.78 7.61 -6.55
CA VAL A 52 -0.83 7.19 -7.58
C VAL A 52 0.22 6.30 -6.95
N ALA A 53 0.38 5.08 -7.48
CA ALA A 53 1.41 4.14 -7.05
C ALA A 53 2.78 4.58 -7.58
N GLY A 54 3.78 4.56 -6.72
CA GLY A 54 5.13 4.99 -7.05
C GLY A 54 6.20 4.01 -6.56
N SER A 55 7.45 4.42 -6.79
CA SER A 55 8.67 3.69 -6.38
C SER A 55 9.71 4.62 -5.79
N ALA A 56 9.30 5.78 -5.29
CA ALA A 56 10.19 6.80 -4.76
C ALA A 56 11.08 6.30 -3.61
N ARG A 57 10.67 5.27 -2.85
CA ARG A 57 11.48 4.71 -1.74
C ARG A 57 12.86 4.21 -2.19
N THR A 58 13.01 3.77 -3.44
CA THR A 58 14.28 3.30 -3.99
C THR A 58 15.01 4.35 -4.82
N MET A 59 14.43 5.54 -5.00
CA MET A 59 15.01 6.61 -5.81
C MET A 59 16.06 7.40 -5.03
N SER A 60 17.06 7.92 -5.75
CA SER A 60 17.93 8.98 -5.25
C SER A 60 17.18 10.33 -5.20
N PRO A 61 17.65 11.31 -4.41
CA PRO A 61 17.08 12.66 -4.41
C PRO A 61 17.00 13.29 -5.81
N GLN A 62 17.97 13.02 -6.69
CA GLN A 62 17.94 13.53 -8.06
C GLN A 62 16.78 12.90 -8.85
N GLN A 63 16.63 11.59 -8.80
CA GLN A 63 15.52 10.88 -9.46
C GLN A 63 14.17 11.35 -8.93
N MET A 64 14.06 11.65 -7.64
CA MET A 64 12.84 12.23 -7.06
C MET A 64 12.54 13.63 -7.62
N ARG A 65 13.55 14.50 -7.76
CA ARG A 65 13.37 15.83 -8.37
C ARG A 65 12.95 15.77 -9.83
N GLU A 66 13.29 14.69 -10.53
CA GLU A 66 12.86 14.47 -11.91
C GLU A 66 11.46 13.85 -11.98
N ALA A 67 11.13 12.92 -11.09
CA ALA A 67 9.89 12.14 -11.16
C ALA A 67 8.68 12.76 -10.44
N LEU A 68 8.88 13.38 -9.26
CA LEU A 68 7.79 13.88 -8.43
C LEU A 68 7.09 15.15 -8.95
N PRO A 69 7.72 16.05 -9.75
CA PRO A 69 7.02 17.22 -10.30
C PRO A 69 5.72 16.88 -11.03
N ARG A 70 5.70 15.81 -11.85
CA ARG A 70 4.50 15.38 -12.58
C ARG A 70 3.37 14.95 -11.64
N ILE A 71 3.73 14.38 -10.49
CA ILE A 71 2.79 13.92 -9.46
C ILE A 71 2.20 15.12 -8.72
N GLY A 72 3.05 16.06 -8.30
CA GLY A 72 2.60 17.30 -7.67
C GLY A 72 1.68 18.11 -8.59
N GLU A 73 2.07 18.28 -9.86
CA GLU A 73 1.28 18.95 -10.90
C GLU A 73 -0.11 18.32 -11.02
N PHE A 74 -0.18 16.99 -11.06
CA PHE A 74 -1.43 16.26 -11.14
C PHE A 74 -2.34 16.56 -9.94
N PHE A 75 -1.86 16.42 -8.71
CA PHE A 75 -2.68 16.65 -7.52
C PHE A 75 -3.07 18.12 -7.32
N ARG A 76 -2.23 19.06 -7.74
CA ARG A 76 -2.58 20.49 -7.80
C ARG A 76 -3.75 20.74 -8.74
N ARG A 77 -3.73 20.16 -9.96
CA ARG A 77 -4.87 20.27 -10.91
C ARG A 77 -6.13 19.60 -10.41
N MET A 78 -6.00 18.52 -9.64
CA MET A 78 -7.14 17.86 -9.00
C MET A 78 -7.68 18.64 -7.80
N HIS A 79 -7.03 19.74 -7.40
CA HIS A 79 -7.39 20.55 -6.22
C HIS A 79 -7.52 19.68 -4.96
N ALA A 80 -6.57 18.75 -4.77
CA ALA A 80 -6.55 17.90 -3.59
C ALA A 80 -6.27 18.75 -2.34
N PRO A 81 -7.19 18.82 -1.36
CA PRO A 81 -6.99 19.66 -0.16
C PRO A 81 -5.88 19.09 0.74
N VAL A 82 -5.70 17.77 0.72
CA VAL A 82 -4.58 17.08 1.36
C VAL A 82 -3.86 16.25 0.30
N LEU A 83 -2.60 16.60 0.01
CA LEU A 83 -1.67 15.76 -0.74
C LEU A 83 -0.86 14.94 0.26
N LEU A 84 -1.05 13.63 0.28
CA LEU A 84 -0.29 12.70 1.11
C LEU A 84 0.89 12.12 0.32
N TYR A 85 2.12 12.42 0.73
CA TYR A 85 3.26 11.54 0.43
C TYR A 85 3.25 10.35 1.41
N LYS A 86 2.69 9.24 0.94
CA LYS A 86 2.55 8.01 1.72
C LYS A 86 3.91 7.32 1.78
N CYS A 87 4.53 7.32 2.95
CA CYS A 87 5.79 6.63 3.22
C CYS A 87 5.57 5.35 4.06
N CYS A 88 6.63 4.54 4.23
CA CYS A 88 6.58 3.37 5.10
C CYS A 88 6.23 3.76 6.56
N SER A 89 5.48 2.91 7.27
CA SER A 89 5.15 3.13 8.70
C SER A 89 6.36 3.14 9.63
N THR A 90 7.49 2.64 9.16
CA THR A 90 8.80 2.70 9.84
C THR A 90 9.71 3.81 9.31
N PHE A 91 9.19 4.74 8.48
CA PHE A 91 9.92 5.91 7.97
C PHE A 91 11.24 5.57 7.25
N ASP A 92 11.23 4.45 6.50
CA ASP A 92 12.32 3.93 5.69
C ASP A 92 12.85 4.97 4.68
N SER A 93 13.90 5.68 5.06
CA SER A 93 14.48 6.74 4.23
C SER A 93 15.90 7.08 4.67
N SER A 94 16.68 7.67 3.78
CA SER A 94 17.96 8.29 4.10
C SER A 94 18.14 9.58 3.30
N ALA A 95 19.19 10.35 3.57
CA ALA A 95 19.50 11.54 2.77
C ALA A 95 19.84 11.19 1.31
N GLN A 96 20.23 9.93 1.01
CA GLN A 96 20.71 9.48 -0.29
C GLN A 96 19.74 8.58 -1.05
N THR A 97 18.77 7.96 -0.38
CA THR A 97 17.84 7.00 -0.99
C THR A 97 16.49 7.06 -0.29
N GLY A 98 15.40 7.11 -1.05
CA GLY A 98 14.07 7.18 -0.47
C GLY A 98 13.87 8.43 0.39
N SER A 99 14.60 9.51 0.10
CA SER A 99 14.69 10.71 0.95
C SER A 99 13.35 11.41 1.11
N LEU A 100 12.82 11.38 2.35
CA LEU A 100 11.61 12.13 2.70
C LEU A 100 11.85 13.64 2.56
N GLY A 101 13.03 14.12 2.91
CA GLY A 101 13.35 15.54 2.75
C GLY A 101 13.38 15.99 1.29
N ALA A 102 13.88 15.14 0.37
CA ALA A 102 13.82 15.44 -1.06
C ALA A 102 12.38 15.42 -1.59
N ALA A 103 11.57 14.44 -1.17
CA ALA A 103 10.15 14.39 -1.53
C ALA A 103 9.36 15.60 -1.02
N ILE A 104 9.57 15.98 0.24
CA ILE A 104 8.96 17.18 0.85
C ILE A 104 9.36 18.44 0.10
N SER A 105 10.67 18.62 -0.15
CA SER A 105 11.17 19.77 -0.88
C SER A 105 10.52 19.93 -2.25
N VAL A 106 10.27 18.84 -2.99
CA VAL A 106 9.66 18.90 -4.32
C VAL A 106 8.14 19.09 -4.23
N LEU A 107 7.45 18.28 -3.41
CA LEU A 107 5.98 18.28 -3.39
C LEU A 107 5.39 19.50 -2.68
N SER A 108 6.15 20.14 -1.79
CA SER A 108 5.72 21.38 -1.14
C SER A 108 5.39 22.50 -2.13
N ASP A 109 6.07 22.56 -3.29
CA ASP A 109 5.83 23.57 -4.33
C ASP A 109 4.44 23.43 -5.01
N TYR A 110 3.75 22.32 -4.78
CA TYR A 110 2.46 21.99 -5.40
C TYR A 110 1.27 22.11 -4.45
N VAL A 111 1.50 22.55 -3.22
CA VAL A 111 0.46 22.85 -2.21
C VAL A 111 0.58 24.30 -1.76
N GLU A 112 -0.44 24.82 -1.10
CA GLU A 112 -0.50 26.23 -0.65
C GLU A 112 0.14 26.44 0.72
N ASP A 113 -0.08 25.54 1.68
CA ASP A 113 0.52 25.64 3.02
C ASP A 113 2.05 25.42 2.95
N ASP A 114 2.80 26.33 3.58
CA ASP A 114 4.26 26.26 3.65
C ASP A 114 4.75 25.15 4.60
N THR A 115 3.88 24.69 5.51
CA THR A 115 4.20 23.66 6.50
C THR A 115 3.82 22.27 5.99
N THR A 116 4.74 21.33 6.15
CA THR A 116 4.45 19.90 5.96
C THR A 116 3.91 19.28 7.24
N TYR A 117 2.80 18.55 7.16
CA TYR A 117 2.21 17.87 8.30
C TYR A 117 2.66 16.41 8.34
N VAL A 118 3.41 16.02 9.36
CA VAL A 118 3.94 14.67 9.51
C VAL A 118 3.12 13.92 10.55
N VAL A 119 2.59 12.75 10.21
CA VAL A 119 1.87 11.87 11.15
C VAL A 119 2.77 10.68 11.49
N GLY A 120 3.27 10.66 12.72
CA GLY A 120 4.16 9.62 13.22
C GLY A 120 3.38 8.43 13.79
N GLY A 121 3.48 7.26 13.19
CA GLY A 121 2.89 6.02 13.73
C GLY A 121 1.62 5.56 13.02
N GLN A 122 1.19 4.35 13.34
CA GLN A 122 -0.02 3.69 12.83
C GLN A 122 -0.40 2.52 13.79
N PRO A 123 -1.24 2.77 14.81
CA PRO A 123 -1.47 1.82 15.91
C PRO A 123 -2.06 0.47 15.51
N ASP A 124 -2.92 0.42 14.50
CA ASP A 124 -3.60 -0.83 14.06
C ASP A 124 -2.63 -1.87 13.50
N ILE A 125 -1.43 -1.44 13.11
CA ILE A 125 -0.32 -2.31 12.69
C ILE A 125 0.84 -2.29 13.69
N GLY A 126 0.64 -1.80 14.92
CA GLY A 126 1.65 -1.83 15.98
C GLY A 126 2.82 -0.86 15.78
N ARG A 127 2.57 0.29 15.14
CA ARG A 127 3.54 1.39 15.00
C ARG A 127 3.06 2.57 15.83
N PHE A 128 3.95 3.14 16.63
CA PHE A 128 3.60 4.20 17.57
C PHE A 128 4.65 5.31 17.52
N CYS A 129 4.22 6.56 17.63
CA CYS A 129 5.14 7.68 17.85
C CYS A 129 4.82 8.32 19.20
N CYS A 130 5.80 8.32 20.10
CA CYS A 130 5.65 8.86 21.44
C CYS A 130 6.83 9.79 21.72
N PHE A 131 6.55 11.05 22.06
CA PHE A 131 7.57 12.09 22.25
C PHE A 131 8.49 12.21 21.03
N SER A 132 7.91 12.20 19.83
CA SER A 132 8.59 12.18 18.53
C SER A 132 9.46 10.96 18.23
N ASN A 133 9.51 9.98 19.13
CA ASN A 133 10.26 8.74 18.92
C ASN A 133 9.36 7.68 18.31
N LEU A 134 9.79 7.07 17.21
CA LEU A 134 9.08 5.97 16.57
C LEU A 134 9.37 4.63 17.26
N PHE A 135 8.32 3.84 17.45
CA PHE A 135 8.33 2.49 18.00
C PHE A 135 7.59 1.55 17.04
N ALA A 136 8.04 0.30 16.98
CA ALA A 136 7.41 -0.73 16.16
C ALA A 136 7.44 -2.08 16.88
N ALA A 137 6.34 -2.82 16.77
CA ALA A 137 6.27 -4.22 17.19
C ALA A 137 7.15 -5.12 16.28
N ALA A 138 7.88 -6.05 16.88
CA ALA A 138 8.67 -7.06 16.19
C ALA A 138 7.78 -8.17 15.59
N GLY A 139 7.05 -7.85 14.54
CA GLY A 139 6.02 -8.72 13.96
C GLY A 139 4.65 -8.56 14.63
N ALA A 140 3.66 -9.32 14.16
CA ALA A 140 2.31 -9.25 14.72
C ALA A 140 2.29 -9.75 16.17
N GLY A 141 1.95 -8.86 17.11
CA GLY A 141 1.93 -9.17 18.54
C GLY A 141 3.32 -9.30 19.20
N GLY A 142 4.39 -8.92 18.51
CA GLY A 142 5.74 -8.95 19.04
C GLY A 142 6.04 -7.81 20.03
N GLU A 143 7.20 -7.88 20.69
CA GLU A 143 7.68 -6.82 21.57
C GLU A 143 7.78 -5.48 20.83
N VAL A 144 7.28 -4.41 21.46
CA VAL A 144 7.37 -3.05 20.93
C VAL A 144 8.74 -2.48 21.28
N CYS A 145 9.55 -2.24 20.25
CA CYS A 145 10.89 -1.69 20.39
C CYS A 145 10.96 -0.29 19.81
N ARG A 146 11.77 0.57 20.42
CA ARG A 146 12.19 1.82 19.78
C ARG A 146 12.88 1.49 18.47
N LEU A 147 12.57 2.24 17.41
CA LEU A 147 12.90 1.83 16.03
C LEU A 147 14.41 1.58 15.81
N ASP A 148 15.25 2.43 16.41
CA ASP A 148 16.72 2.33 16.37
C ASP A 148 17.31 1.15 17.16
N ARG A 149 16.47 0.42 17.90
CA ARG A 149 16.79 -0.82 18.62
C ARG A 149 16.09 -2.03 18.04
N HIS A 150 15.18 -1.85 17.09
CA HIS A 150 14.47 -2.93 16.45
C HIS A 150 15.45 -3.80 15.64
N ALA A 151 15.46 -5.12 15.90
CA ALA A 151 16.46 -6.05 15.37
C ALA A 151 16.58 -6.02 13.84
N THR A 152 15.43 -5.95 13.14
CA THR A 152 15.35 -5.82 11.69
C THR A 152 15.65 -4.39 11.21
N MET A 153 14.90 -3.38 11.67
CA MET A 153 14.98 -2.03 11.10
C MET A 153 16.34 -1.36 11.29
N LYS A 154 17.03 -1.58 12.42
CA LYS A 154 18.40 -1.08 12.64
C LYS A 154 19.40 -1.60 11.59
N LYS A 155 19.12 -2.77 11.00
CA LYS A 155 19.96 -3.45 10.02
C LYS A 155 19.28 -3.54 8.65
N HIS A 156 18.27 -2.70 8.39
CA HIS A 156 17.55 -2.71 7.12
C HIS A 156 18.54 -2.52 5.96
N PRO A 157 18.51 -3.35 4.90
CA PRO A 157 19.59 -3.43 3.93
C PRO A 157 19.78 -2.15 3.09
N VAL A 158 18.73 -1.34 2.94
CA VAL A 158 18.76 -0.11 2.11
C VAL A 158 18.76 1.15 2.97
N THR A 159 17.93 1.16 4.00
CA THR A 159 17.68 2.33 4.88
C THR A 159 17.78 1.92 6.35
N PRO A 160 18.97 1.58 6.87
CA PRO A 160 19.14 1.22 8.28
C PRO A 160 18.63 2.33 9.20
N MET A 161 17.63 2.03 10.03
CA MET A 161 17.04 2.99 10.96
C MET A 161 17.87 3.05 12.24
N ASN A 162 18.81 3.99 12.30
CA ASN A 162 19.70 4.21 13.45
C ASN A 162 19.26 5.38 14.35
N GLU A 163 18.14 6.02 14.02
CA GLU A 163 17.55 7.13 14.74
C GLU A 163 16.04 6.94 14.80
N ALA A 164 15.50 7.03 16.00
CA ALA A 164 14.06 6.87 16.23
C ALA A 164 13.37 8.22 16.43
N ASP A 165 14.10 9.27 16.83
CA ASP A 165 13.54 10.62 16.91
C ASP A 165 13.31 11.16 15.49
N LEU A 166 12.05 11.19 15.07
CA LEU A 166 11.65 11.60 13.72
C LEU A 166 12.06 13.05 13.42
N ARG A 167 12.21 13.91 14.43
CA ARG A 167 12.72 15.27 14.24
C ARG A 167 14.15 15.25 13.76
N ARG A 168 15.00 14.41 14.38
CA ARG A 168 16.40 14.25 13.99
C ARG A 168 16.52 13.54 12.65
N HIS A 169 15.68 12.53 12.42
CA HIS A 169 15.65 11.78 11.17
C HIS A 169 15.31 12.67 9.96
N LEU A 170 14.29 13.53 10.09
CA LEU A 170 13.90 14.49 9.04
C LEU A 170 14.93 15.62 8.89
N LYS A 171 15.52 16.11 9.99
CA LYS A 171 16.62 17.10 9.93
C LYS A 171 17.83 16.61 9.15
N ARG A 172 18.21 15.34 9.32
CA ARG A 172 19.30 14.71 8.54
C ARG A 172 19.00 14.63 7.04
N GLN A 173 17.75 14.81 6.63
CA GLN A 173 17.30 14.77 5.24
C GLN A 173 17.00 16.16 4.65
N GLY A 174 17.26 17.23 5.40
CA GLY A 174 17.14 18.61 4.90
C GLY A 174 15.93 19.40 5.40
N ILE A 175 15.15 18.87 6.36
CA ILE A 175 14.07 19.63 7.01
C ILE A 175 14.66 20.46 8.15
N GLU A 176 14.69 21.80 8.02
CA GLU A 176 15.37 22.69 8.96
C GLU A 176 14.66 22.74 10.33
N SER A 177 13.32 22.83 10.30
CA SER A 177 12.48 22.94 11.50
C SER A 177 11.48 21.80 11.56
N VAL A 178 11.46 21.06 12.68
CA VAL A 178 10.46 20.01 12.94
C VAL A 178 9.84 20.29 14.31
N LEU A 179 8.62 20.82 14.28
CA LEU A 179 7.84 21.24 15.43
C LEU A 179 6.99 20.06 15.92
N PRO A 180 7.14 19.59 17.17
CA PRO A 180 6.37 18.45 17.64
C PRO A 180 5.05 18.86 18.29
N VAL A 181 4.01 18.07 18.05
CA VAL A 181 2.77 18.04 18.84
C VAL A 181 2.69 16.67 19.51
N HIS A 182 2.98 16.65 20.80
CA HIS A 182 3.08 15.39 21.55
C HIS A 182 1.73 14.87 22.00
N TYR A 183 1.56 13.54 22.01
CA TYR A 183 0.26 12.91 22.25
C TYR A 183 -0.45 13.28 23.57
N PRO A 184 0.22 13.59 24.70
CA PRO A 184 -0.49 14.01 25.91
C PRO A 184 -1.23 15.34 25.74
N GLN A 185 -0.84 16.16 24.75
CA GLN A 185 -1.53 17.41 24.45
C GLN A 185 -2.95 17.17 23.89
N TYR A 186 -3.23 15.97 23.36
CA TYR A 186 -4.54 15.63 22.79
C TYR A 186 -5.64 15.45 23.85
N GLU A 187 -5.27 15.40 25.14
CA GLU A 187 -6.23 15.33 26.26
C GLU A 187 -6.80 16.70 26.65
N ARG A 188 -6.26 17.78 26.07
CA ARG A 188 -6.78 19.13 26.24
C ARG A 188 -8.08 19.32 25.46
N ILE A 189 -8.84 20.36 25.81
CA ILE A 189 -10.02 20.73 25.03
C ILE A 189 -9.60 21.18 23.63
N GLU A 190 -10.49 21.00 22.65
CA GLU A 190 -10.15 21.18 21.24
C GLU A 190 -9.55 22.56 20.92
N ARG A 191 -10.14 23.63 21.47
CA ARG A 191 -9.67 25.00 21.28
C ARG A 191 -8.22 25.21 21.76
N GLU A 192 -7.81 24.60 22.86
CA GLU A 192 -6.44 24.74 23.37
C GLU A 192 -5.43 24.03 22.46
N ILE A 193 -5.83 22.92 21.84
CA ILE A 193 -5.00 22.21 20.86
C ILE A 193 -4.86 23.07 19.61
N ASP A 194 -5.97 23.65 19.15
CA ASP A 194 -6.04 24.52 17.98
C ASP A 194 -5.12 25.75 18.17
N ASP A 195 -5.28 26.48 19.28
CA ASP A 195 -4.46 27.63 19.64
C ASP A 195 -2.97 27.25 19.76
N SER A 196 -2.67 26.07 20.33
CA SER A 196 -1.29 25.57 20.45
C SER A 196 -0.66 25.24 19.11
N VAL A 197 -1.42 24.64 18.18
CA VAL A 197 -0.94 24.34 16.82
C VAL A 197 -0.73 25.64 16.05
N ASP A 198 -1.69 26.55 16.10
CA ASP A 198 -1.59 27.83 15.38
C ASP A 198 -0.42 28.68 15.93
N ALA A 199 -0.17 28.66 17.24
CA ALA A 199 0.99 29.31 17.85
C ALA A 199 2.33 28.69 17.39
N LEU A 200 2.42 27.36 17.25
CA LEU A 200 3.61 26.70 16.72
C LEU A 200 3.89 27.11 15.27
N LEU A 201 2.85 27.28 14.47
CA LEU A 201 2.95 27.68 13.07
C LEU A 201 3.21 29.18 12.90
N SER A 202 2.82 30.00 13.89
CA SER A 202 3.04 31.45 13.85
C SER A 202 4.54 31.79 13.73
N GLY A 203 4.92 32.40 12.59
CA GLY A 203 6.30 32.78 12.30
C GLY A 203 7.15 31.73 11.57
N GLN A 204 6.58 30.59 11.15
CA GLN A 204 7.25 29.66 10.25
C GLN A 204 6.91 29.99 8.78
N HIS A 205 7.91 30.42 8.01
CA HIS A 205 7.74 30.76 6.59
C HIS A 205 8.86 30.14 5.73
N SER A 206 9.05 28.83 5.86
CA SER A 206 10.07 28.10 5.11
C SER A 206 9.46 26.90 4.38
N LYS A 207 8.81 27.20 3.25
CA LYS A 207 8.18 26.21 2.37
C LYS A 207 9.12 25.05 2.06
N GLY A 208 8.62 23.83 2.28
CA GLY A 208 9.39 22.60 2.07
C GLY A 208 10.52 22.34 3.07
N ARG A 209 10.64 23.17 4.12
CA ARG A 209 11.72 23.09 5.13
C ARG A 209 11.22 23.12 6.57
N CYS A 210 9.93 23.42 6.78
CA CYS A 210 9.27 23.30 8.08
C CYS A 210 8.27 22.13 8.07
N ALA A 211 8.27 21.37 9.16
CA ALA A 211 7.34 20.28 9.38
C ALA A 211 6.71 20.34 10.78
N LEU A 212 5.41 20.06 10.88
CA LEU A 212 4.69 19.83 12.13
C LEU A 212 4.48 18.33 12.32
N LEU A 213 5.11 17.74 13.33
CA LEU A 213 5.07 16.31 13.62
C LEU A 213 4.05 16.00 14.71
N PHE A 214 2.99 15.27 14.36
CA PHE A 214 2.05 14.69 15.30
C PHE A 214 2.52 13.31 15.76
N ASP A 215 2.53 13.11 17.08
CA ASP A 215 2.68 11.79 17.70
C ASP A 215 1.38 10.97 17.51
N VAL A 216 1.49 9.66 17.36
CA VAL A 216 0.33 8.75 17.39
C VAL A 216 0.66 7.60 18.33
N ALA A 217 0.14 7.66 19.56
CA ALA A 217 0.33 6.62 20.56
C ALA A 217 -0.87 5.65 20.59
N ARG A 218 -2.07 6.14 20.26
CA ARG A 218 -3.34 5.41 20.36
C ARG A 218 -4.20 5.69 19.13
N ALA A 219 -5.12 4.78 18.80
CA ALA A 219 -6.08 4.99 17.72
C ALA A 219 -6.96 6.23 17.94
N ALA A 220 -7.27 6.58 19.19
CA ALA A 220 -8.05 7.77 19.54
C ALA A 220 -7.36 9.10 19.16
N ASP A 221 -6.03 9.11 19.09
CA ASP A 221 -5.25 10.31 18.73
C ASP A 221 -5.50 10.72 17.25
N LEU A 222 -5.87 9.75 16.40
CA LEU A 222 -6.11 9.96 14.97
C LEU A 222 -7.26 10.93 14.70
N ALA A 223 -8.31 10.95 15.53
CA ALA A 223 -9.43 11.87 15.36
C ALA A 223 -9.00 13.34 15.54
N VAL A 224 -8.16 13.62 16.55
CA VAL A 224 -7.63 14.96 16.81
C VAL A 224 -6.74 15.41 15.66
N ILE A 225 -5.85 14.53 15.19
CA ILE A 225 -4.96 14.80 14.06
C ILE A 225 -5.76 15.06 12.78
N GLY A 226 -6.76 14.22 12.51
CA GLY A 226 -7.65 14.36 11.36
C GLY A 226 -8.37 15.71 11.33
N ARG A 227 -8.87 16.14 12.48
CA ARG A 227 -9.48 17.48 12.64
C ARG A 227 -8.48 18.59 12.35
N GLN A 228 -7.24 18.49 12.84
CA GLN A 228 -6.20 19.49 12.52
C GLN A 228 -5.93 19.54 11.01
N LEU A 229 -5.73 18.38 10.37
CA LEU A 229 -5.49 18.32 8.92
C LEU A 229 -6.67 18.91 8.14
N ALA A 230 -7.91 18.59 8.52
CA ALA A 230 -9.10 19.16 7.91
C ALA A 230 -9.16 20.70 8.07
N ARG A 231 -9.03 21.22 9.30
CA ARG A 231 -9.03 22.67 9.59
C ARG A 231 -7.97 23.42 8.79
N ARG A 232 -6.77 22.86 8.69
CA ARG A 232 -5.67 23.47 7.93
C ARG A 232 -5.94 23.42 6.43
N SER A 233 -6.53 22.32 5.92
CA SER A 233 -6.85 22.17 4.50
C SER A 233 -7.98 23.09 4.01
N GLU A 234 -8.81 23.63 4.92
CA GLU A 234 -9.81 24.66 4.60
C GLU A 234 -9.19 26.02 4.26
N GLN A 235 -7.95 26.27 4.69
CA GLN A 235 -7.22 27.52 4.42
C GLN A 235 -6.41 27.47 3.12
N GLY A 236 -6.22 26.26 2.58
CA GLY A 236 -5.42 26.00 1.39
C GLY A 236 -4.97 24.54 1.38
N SER A 237 -4.62 24.05 0.20
CA SER A 237 -4.06 22.70 0.05
C SER A 237 -2.79 22.52 0.90
N LEU A 238 -2.62 21.34 1.51
CA LEU A 238 -1.46 21.03 2.36
C LEU A 238 -0.77 19.74 1.95
N LEU A 239 0.51 19.64 2.30
CA LEU A 239 1.30 18.41 2.17
C LEU A 239 1.31 17.65 3.50
N ALA A 240 0.83 16.42 3.48
CA ALA A 240 0.96 15.46 4.57
C ALA A 240 2.02 14.40 4.24
N VAL A 241 2.75 13.94 5.24
CA VAL A 241 3.75 12.87 5.13
C VAL A 241 3.52 11.86 6.25
N GLY A 242 3.43 10.59 5.90
CA GLY A 242 3.27 9.54 6.90
C GLY A 242 2.75 8.24 6.30
N PRO A 243 2.43 7.26 7.15
CA PRO A 243 1.83 6.02 6.71
C PRO A 243 0.33 6.20 6.45
N SER A 244 -0.40 5.09 6.33
CA SER A 244 -1.83 5.10 5.99
C SER A 244 -2.67 5.71 7.12
N ALA A 245 -2.06 5.86 8.31
CA ALA A 245 -2.61 6.61 9.44
C ALA A 245 -3.05 8.03 9.10
N VAL A 246 -2.46 8.68 8.10
CA VAL A 246 -2.95 10.01 7.65
C VAL A 246 -4.38 9.91 7.12
N VAL A 247 -4.67 8.89 6.31
CA VAL A 247 -6.03 8.63 5.81
C VAL A 247 -6.93 8.12 6.95
N GLN A 248 -6.41 7.32 7.88
CA GLN A 248 -7.18 6.91 9.08
C GLN A 248 -7.59 8.13 9.92
N ALA A 249 -6.71 9.12 10.08
CA ALA A 249 -6.96 10.35 10.81
C ALA A 249 -8.07 11.17 10.14
N LEU A 250 -7.94 11.45 8.84
CA LEU A 250 -8.96 12.14 8.06
C LEU A 250 -10.31 11.40 8.08
N ALA A 251 -10.30 10.07 7.97
CA ALA A 251 -11.50 9.24 8.08
C ALA A 251 -12.14 9.34 9.47
N ALA A 252 -11.35 9.26 10.54
CA ALA A 252 -11.85 9.40 11.92
C ALA A 252 -12.52 10.76 12.15
N HIS A 253 -12.01 11.84 11.56
CA HIS A 253 -12.64 13.15 11.60
C HIS A 253 -14.01 13.15 10.89
N TRP A 254 -14.09 12.72 9.63
CA TRP A 254 -15.36 12.77 8.89
C TRP A 254 -16.39 11.73 9.30
N HIS A 255 -16.02 10.64 9.96
CA HIS A 255 -16.97 9.69 10.54
C HIS A 255 -17.64 10.23 11.81
N GLN A 256 -16.99 11.18 12.50
CA GLN A 256 -17.60 11.90 13.64
C GLN A 256 -18.56 13.01 13.17
N THR A 257 -18.42 13.47 11.94
CA THR A 257 -19.31 14.44 11.31
C THR A 257 -20.47 13.70 10.63
N PRO A 258 -21.74 13.86 11.06
CA PRO A 258 -22.84 13.12 10.49
C PRO A 258 -23.08 13.55 9.02
N HIS A 259 -22.66 12.71 8.07
CA HIS A 259 -23.11 12.76 6.69
C HIS A 259 -23.90 11.50 6.36
N SER A 260 -25.10 11.71 5.82
CA SER A 260 -25.97 10.65 5.31
C SER A 260 -25.25 9.89 4.20
N LEU A 261 -25.03 8.58 4.40
CA LEU A 261 -24.50 7.69 3.37
C LEU A 261 -25.47 7.62 2.17
N PRO A 262 -24.97 7.61 0.93
CA PRO A 262 -25.78 7.22 -0.22
C PRO A 262 -26.22 5.76 -0.09
N ASP A 263 -27.48 5.46 -0.42
CA ASP A 263 -28.01 4.09 -0.46
C ASP A 263 -27.14 3.19 -1.36
N GLY A 264 -26.65 2.06 -0.81
CA GLY A 264 -26.07 0.96 -1.61
C GLY A 264 -24.73 0.39 -1.16
N LEU A 265 -24.03 0.99 -0.20
CA LEU A 265 -22.81 0.42 0.40
C LEU A 265 -23.00 0.27 1.90
N GLN A 266 -23.62 -0.84 2.32
CA GLN A 266 -23.59 -1.21 3.74
C GLN A 266 -22.15 -1.67 4.08
N PRO A 267 -21.50 -1.09 5.11
CA PRO A 267 -20.28 -1.66 5.65
C PRO A 267 -20.60 -3.07 6.17
N LEU A 268 -19.82 -4.08 5.76
CA LEU A 268 -19.78 -5.35 6.48
C LEU A 268 -19.35 -5.04 7.92
N ALA A 269 -20.25 -5.26 8.87
CA ALA A 269 -20.00 -5.04 10.28
C ALA A 269 -18.71 -5.76 10.72
N PRO A 270 -17.88 -5.16 11.59
CA PRO A 270 -16.72 -5.84 12.12
C PRO A 270 -17.18 -7.07 12.89
N ALA A 271 -16.62 -8.23 12.56
CA ALA A 271 -16.82 -9.46 13.32
C ALA A 271 -16.22 -9.25 14.72
N GLU A 272 -17.06 -9.00 15.72
CA GLU A 272 -16.66 -9.06 17.12
C GLU A 272 -16.29 -10.51 17.45
N THR A 273 -15.01 -10.74 17.71
CA THR A 273 -14.54 -11.99 18.32
C THR A 273 -14.89 -12.00 19.80
N SER A 274 -16.09 -12.47 20.13
CA SER A 274 -16.42 -12.85 21.50
C SER A 274 -15.78 -14.22 21.79
N LEU A 275 -14.65 -14.21 22.49
CA LEU A 275 -14.12 -15.38 23.18
C LEU A 275 -15.02 -15.62 24.41
N GLU A 276 -15.90 -16.62 24.36
CA GLU A 276 -16.29 -17.49 25.50
C GLU A 276 -17.47 -18.42 25.11
N GLY A 277 -17.28 -19.74 25.25
CA GLY A 277 -18.36 -20.71 25.56
C GLY A 277 -18.86 -21.70 24.49
N GLY A 278 -18.28 -22.91 24.45
CA GLY A 278 -18.99 -24.21 24.27
C GLY A 278 -19.56 -24.63 22.90
N PRO A 279 -19.58 -25.94 22.55
CA PRO A 279 -19.95 -26.40 21.21
C PRO A 279 -21.45 -26.68 21.10
N ALA A 280 -22.20 -25.82 20.39
CA ALA A 280 -23.53 -26.17 19.90
C ALA A 280 -23.90 -25.40 18.61
N ALA A 281 -24.01 -26.15 17.52
CA ALA A 281 -24.79 -25.89 16.32
C ALA A 281 -24.76 -24.47 15.72
N VAL A 282 -23.72 -24.19 14.93
CA VAL A 282 -23.79 -23.14 13.90
C VAL A 282 -24.59 -23.70 12.71
N GLN A 283 -25.87 -23.33 12.62
CA GLN A 283 -26.60 -23.44 11.37
C GLN A 283 -25.98 -22.49 10.36
N SER A 284 -25.45 -23.09 9.30
CA SER A 284 -24.80 -22.44 8.18
C SER A 284 -25.77 -21.50 7.46
N GLN A 285 -25.56 -20.19 7.57
CA GLN A 285 -25.90 -19.28 6.49
C GLN A 285 -24.86 -19.47 5.39
N THR A 286 -25.13 -20.41 4.49
CA THR A 286 -24.39 -20.56 3.24
C THR A 286 -24.65 -19.34 2.37
N ALA A 287 -23.79 -18.32 2.48
CA ALA A 287 -23.58 -17.38 1.38
C ALA A 287 -23.27 -18.21 0.14
N LYS A 288 -24.02 -18.00 -0.95
CA LYS A 288 -23.74 -18.61 -2.26
C LYS A 288 -22.28 -18.29 -2.60
N ARG A 289 -21.37 -19.28 -2.51
CA ARG A 289 -20.04 -19.19 -3.11
C ARG A 289 -20.25 -18.98 -4.59
N THR A 290 -20.04 -17.75 -5.07
CA THR A 290 -19.89 -17.48 -6.49
C THR A 290 -18.76 -18.36 -7.01
N ASP A 291 -19.00 -19.12 -8.06
CA ASP A 291 -17.96 -19.88 -8.73
C ASP A 291 -16.90 -18.90 -9.25
N ILE A 292 -15.72 -18.91 -8.62
CA ILE A 292 -14.60 -18.04 -8.98
C ILE A 292 -13.77 -18.62 -10.13
N GLY A 293 -14.08 -19.84 -10.59
CA GLY A 293 -13.30 -20.55 -11.61
C GLY A 293 -11.89 -20.90 -11.14
N ALA A 294 -11.02 -21.25 -12.10
CA ALA A 294 -9.62 -21.50 -11.84
C ALA A 294 -8.92 -20.22 -11.34
N VAL A 295 -7.91 -20.41 -10.49
CA VAL A 295 -7.11 -19.32 -9.91
C VAL A 295 -5.66 -19.56 -10.26
N PHE A 296 -5.01 -18.54 -10.80
CA PHE A 296 -3.60 -18.58 -11.12
C PHE A 296 -2.80 -17.78 -10.09
N VAL A 297 -1.77 -18.39 -9.53
CA VAL A 297 -0.82 -17.73 -8.63
C VAL A 297 0.58 -17.86 -9.22
N PHE A 298 1.31 -16.74 -9.29
CA PHE A 298 2.74 -16.72 -9.61
C PHE A 298 3.55 -16.18 -8.44
N VAL A 299 4.58 -16.93 -8.04
CA VAL A 299 5.45 -16.61 -6.90
C VAL A 299 6.88 -16.41 -7.37
N GLY A 300 7.28 -15.14 -7.53
CA GLY A 300 8.66 -14.75 -7.84
C GLY A 300 9.55 -14.54 -6.62
N SER A 301 8.96 -14.36 -5.42
CA SER A 301 9.71 -14.14 -4.18
C SER A 301 10.34 -15.43 -3.63
N MET A 302 11.66 -15.39 -3.43
CA MET A 302 12.43 -16.48 -2.80
C MET A 302 12.58 -16.33 -1.28
N SER A 303 11.72 -15.55 -0.62
CA SER A 303 11.81 -15.34 0.83
C SER A 303 11.44 -16.61 1.61
N PRO A 304 11.97 -16.83 2.83
CA PRO A 304 11.58 -17.97 3.66
C PRO A 304 10.08 -18.01 3.99
N VAL A 305 9.46 -16.84 4.20
CA VAL A 305 8.01 -16.72 4.44
C VAL A 305 7.23 -17.20 3.23
N THR A 306 7.58 -16.72 2.03
CA THR A 306 6.91 -17.12 0.80
C THR A 306 7.14 -18.60 0.49
N ALA A 307 8.35 -19.13 0.69
CA ALA A 307 8.62 -20.56 0.49
C ALA A 307 7.75 -21.45 1.41
N MET A 308 7.52 -21.01 2.64
CA MET A 308 6.59 -21.68 3.56
C MET A 308 5.14 -21.59 3.06
N GLN A 309 4.70 -20.41 2.58
CA GLN A 309 3.36 -20.21 2.02
C GLN A 309 3.11 -21.10 0.80
N VAL A 310 4.09 -21.22 -0.11
CA VAL A 310 4.02 -22.14 -1.26
C VAL A 310 3.80 -23.58 -0.77
N ARG A 311 4.62 -24.06 0.17
CA ARG A 311 4.47 -25.42 0.73
C ARG A 311 3.13 -25.66 1.42
N TYR A 312 2.53 -24.62 2.00
CA TYR A 312 1.24 -24.69 2.66
C TYR A 312 0.07 -24.78 1.68
N ALA A 313 0.20 -24.22 0.49
CA ALA A 313 -0.86 -24.18 -0.52
C ALA A 313 -1.13 -25.58 -1.12
N ARG A 314 -2.08 -26.35 -0.59
CA ARG A 314 -2.39 -27.72 -1.01
C ARG A 314 -3.45 -27.80 -2.10
N SER A 315 -4.25 -26.76 -2.28
CA SER A 315 -5.35 -26.74 -3.26
C SER A 315 -4.90 -26.39 -4.68
N TYR A 316 -3.60 -26.22 -4.90
CA TYR A 316 -3.00 -25.81 -6.16
C TYR A 316 -2.16 -26.93 -6.78
N GLU A 317 -2.19 -27.00 -8.10
CA GLU A 317 -1.17 -27.70 -8.88
C GLU A 317 0.12 -26.86 -8.91
N HIS A 318 1.20 -27.42 -8.37
CA HIS A 318 2.47 -26.70 -8.19
C HIS A 318 3.37 -26.85 -9.40
N VAL A 319 3.81 -25.72 -9.96
CA VAL A 319 4.68 -25.68 -11.15
C VAL A 319 5.99 -24.95 -10.82
N PRO A 320 7.10 -25.66 -10.57
CA PRO A 320 8.39 -25.01 -10.37
C PRO A 320 8.90 -24.43 -11.70
N ILE A 321 9.28 -23.15 -11.68
CA ILE A 321 9.81 -22.41 -12.83
C ILE A 321 11.30 -22.14 -12.59
N ASP A 322 12.16 -22.68 -13.44
CA ASP A 322 13.59 -22.34 -13.44
C ASP A 322 13.76 -20.95 -14.09
N GLY A 323 14.26 -20.00 -13.29
CA GLY A 323 14.39 -18.61 -13.72
C GLY A 323 15.43 -18.37 -14.82
N VAL A 324 16.47 -19.21 -14.90
CA VAL A 324 17.49 -19.12 -15.96
C VAL A 324 16.89 -19.62 -17.27
N GLU A 325 16.26 -20.80 -17.25
CA GLU A 325 15.61 -21.37 -18.44
C GLU A 325 14.46 -20.50 -18.94
N LEU A 326 13.69 -19.88 -18.03
CA LEU A 326 12.63 -18.94 -18.41
C LEU A 326 13.14 -17.78 -19.28
N ILE A 327 14.37 -17.34 -19.05
CA ILE A 327 14.99 -16.20 -19.75
C ILE A 327 15.73 -16.65 -21.01
N GLU A 328 16.53 -17.70 -20.89
CA GLU A 328 17.46 -18.11 -21.93
C GLU A 328 16.85 -19.09 -22.95
N ASN A 329 15.77 -19.78 -22.60
CA ASN A 329 15.20 -20.87 -23.39
C ASN A 329 13.71 -20.65 -23.70
N PRO A 330 13.38 -20.04 -24.85
CA PRO A 330 12.00 -19.80 -25.25
C PRO A 330 11.14 -21.08 -25.31
N SER A 331 11.73 -22.22 -25.67
CA SER A 331 10.99 -23.49 -25.73
C SER A 331 10.59 -23.97 -24.33
N TYR A 332 11.44 -23.76 -23.32
CA TYR A 332 11.09 -24.05 -21.93
C TYR A 332 9.92 -23.18 -21.48
N ALA A 333 9.96 -21.87 -21.76
CA ALA A 333 8.87 -20.96 -21.43
C ALA A 333 7.55 -21.38 -22.11
N ASP A 334 7.58 -21.78 -23.38
CA ASP A 334 6.40 -22.26 -24.11
C ASP A 334 5.81 -23.54 -23.53
N VAL A 335 6.66 -24.50 -23.13
CA VAL A 335 6.21 -25.74 -22.47
C VAL A 335 5.54 -25.44 -21.13
N GLN A 336 6.14 -24.58 -20.28
CA GLN A 336 5.53 -24.21 -19.00
C GLN A 336 4.22 -23.44 -19.19
N HIS A 337 4.18 -22.52 -20.16
CA HIS A 337 2.97 -21.76 -20.50
C HIS A 337 1.83 -22.68 -20.95
N GLY A 338 2.11 -23.64 -21.84
CA GLY A 338 1.13 -24.61 -22.33
C GLY A 338 0.60 -25.51 -21.21
N PHE A 339 1.47 -25.99 -20.32
CA PHE A 339 1.06 -26.81 -19.18
C PHE A 339 0.15 -26.04 -18.20
N ILE A 340 0.52 -24.80 -17.86
CA ILE A 340 -0.25 -23.96 -16.93
C ILE A 340 -1.62 -23.63 -17.53
N THR A 341 -1.67 -23.18 -18.78
CA THR A 341 -2.93 -22.79 -19.44
C THR A 341 -3.86 -23.97 -19.63
N ALA A 342 -3.38 -25.14 -20.04
CA ALA A 342 -4.19 -26.36 -20.12
C ALA A 342 -4.74 -26.80 -18.74
N SER A 343 -4.00 -26.56 -17.67
CA SER A 343 -4.45 -26.88 -16.30
C SER A 343 -5.54 -25.93 -15.81
N LEU A 344 -5.39 -24.64 -16.10
CA LEU A 344 -6.41 -23.63 -15.81
C LEU A 344 -7.69 -23.86 -16.63
N ASP A 345 -7.57 -24.20 -17.92
CA ASP A 345 -8.71 -24.54 -18.79
C ASP A 345 -9.48 -25.76 -18.30
N ALA A 346 -8.79 -26.70 -17.65
CA ALA A 346 -9.38 -27.86 -16.99
C ALA A 346 -9.98 -27.55 -15.59
N GLY A 347 -10.05 -26.28 -15.20
CA GLY A 347 -10.63 -25.83 -13.93
C GLY A 347 -9.75 -26.02 -12.71
N ARG A 348 -8.46 -26.33 -12.87
CA ARG A 348 -7.53 -26.53 -11.74
C ARG A 348 -6.89 -25.21 -11.33
N HIS A 349 -6.73 -24.98 -10.03
CA HIS A 349 -5.93 -23.85 -9.54
C HIS A 349 -4.44 -24.17 -9.73
N VAL A 350 -3.66 -23.20 -10.23
CA VAL A 350 -2.24 -23.40 -10.52
C VAL A 350 -1.40 -22.40 -9.73
N LEU A 351 -0.36 -22.89 -9.06
CA LEU A 351 0.65 -22.09 -8.38
C LEU A 351 2.00 -22.34 -9.05
N ALA A 352 2.43 -21.40 -9.88
CA ALA A 352 3.77 -21.38 -10.46
C ALA A 352 4.73 -20.62 -9.54
N TYR A 353 5.94 -21.12 -9.32
CA TYR A 353 6.90 -20.48 -8.42
C TYR A 353 8.34 -20.65 -8.84
N VAL A 354 9.18 -19.65 -8.57
CA VAL A 354 10.64 -19.75 -8.73
C VAL A 354 11.26 -20.34 -7.45
N PRO A 355 11.87 -21.54 -7.50
CA PRO A 355 12.48 -22.15 -6.33
C PRO A 355 13.71 -21.36 -5.83
N ALA A 356 13.95 -21.34 -4.51
CA ALA A 356 15.13 -20.70 -3.93
C ALA A 356 16.45 -21.41 -4.30
N SER A 357 16.39 -22.68 -4.68
CA SER A 357 17.49 -23.45 -5.26
C SER A 357 17.11 -23.84 -6.69
N SER A 358 17.70 -23.18 -7.68
CA SER A 358 17.60 -23.61 -9.08
C SER A 358 18.42 -24.88 -9.30
N ALA A 359 18.00 -25.70 -10.27
CA ALA A 359 18.84 -26.80 -10.77
C ALA A 359 20.08 -26.25 -11.51
N SER A 360 19.95 -25.05 -12.10
CA SER A 360 21.06 -24.32 -12.71
C SER A 360 22.04 -23.78 -11.66
N SER A 361 23.34 -23.92 -11.90
CA SER A 361 24.42 -23.32 -11.10
C SER A 361 24.60 -21.81 -11.37
N ARG A 362 23.88 -21.25 -12.34
CA ARG A 362 24.00 -19.87 -12.79
C ARG A 362 22.97 -18.99 -12.11
N THR A 363 23.36 -17.77 -11.75
CA THR A 363 22.47 -16.77 -11.15
C THR A 363 22.11 -15.70 -12.18
N VAL A 364 20.86 -15.23 -12.12
CA VAL A 364 20.35 -14.14 -12.97
C VAL A 364 20.20 -12.88 -12.12
N PRO A 365 20.46 -11.67 -12.67
CA PRO A 365 20.10 -10.43 -12.01
C PRO A 365 18.62 -10.41 -11.59
N PRO A 366 18.27 -10.04 -10.34
CA PRO A 366 16.89 -10.07 -9.85
C PRO A 366 15.90 -9.26 -10.69
N GLY A 367 16.35 -8.12 -11.25
CA GLY A 367 15.51 -7.28 -12.11
C GLY A 367 15.12 -7.94 -13.44
N ASP A 368 16.04 -8.70 -14.03
CA ASP A 368 15.79 -9.41 -15.29
C ASP A 368 14.83 -10.57 -15.06
N LEU A 369 15.01 -11.30 -13.96
CA LEU A 369 14.07 -12.34 -13.53
C LEU A 369 12.67 -11.76 -13.24
N ALA A 370 12.59 -10.63 -12.54
CA ALA A 370 11.30 -9.99 -12.25
C ALA A 370 10.58 -9.54 -13.54
N ARG A 371 11.32 -9.12 -14.57
CA ARG A 371 10.77 -8.76 -15.89
C ARG A 371 10.29 -9.99 -16.65
N ALA A 372 11.13 -11.01 -16.78
CA ALA A 372 10.77 -12.24 -17.48
C ALA A 372 9.56 -12.94 -16.84
N THR A 373 9.48 -12.95 -15.51
CA THR A 373 8.32 -13.48 -14.79
C THR A 373 7.06 -12.64 -15.00
N ALA A 374 7.16 -11.31 -15.06
CA ALA A 374 6.02 -10.45 -15.40
C ALA A 374 5.51 -10.68 -16.83
N ASP A 375 6.41 -10.81 -17.81
CA ASP A 375 6.05 -11.12 -19.20
C ASP A 375 5.40 -12.51 -19.32
N PHE A 376 5.91 -13.49 -18.58
CA PHE A 376 5.33 -14.82 -18.50
C PHE A 376 3.93 -14.81 -17.87
N ILE A 377 3.73 -14.08 -16.77
CA ILE A 377 2.41 -13.88 -16.16
C ILE A 377 1.43 -13.27 -17.18
N LYS A 378 1.86 -12.21 -17.89
CA LYS A 378 1.06 -11.57 -18.93
C LYS A 378 0.62 -12.58 -20.00
N ARG A 379 1.54 -13.39 -20.52
CA ARG A 379 1.24 -14.44 -21.51
C ARG A 379 0.18 -15.44 -21.03
N VAL A 380 0.23 -15.87 -19.77
CA VAL A 380 -0.77 -16.79 -19.21
C VAL A 380 -2.13 -16.10 -19.10
N VAL A 381 -2.16 -14.88 -18.57
CA VAL A 381 -3.39 -14.11 -18.36
C VAL A 381 -4.06 -13.74 -19.67
N ASP A 382 -3.30 -13.27 -20.67
CA ASP A 382 -3.83 -12.93 -22.00
C ASP A 382 -4.45 -14.16 -22.69
N GLN A 383 -3.80 -15.33 -22.57
CA GLN A 383 -4.32 -16.58 -23.13
C GLN A 383 -5.65 -16.97 -22.47
N GLN A 384 -5.73 -16.89 -21.13
CA GLN A 384 -6.96 -17.21 -20.40
C GLN A 384 -8.07 -16.19 -20.69
N ALA A 385 -7.74 -14.91 -20.77
CA ALA A 385 -8.67 -13.83 -21.11
C ALA A 385 -9.27 -13.98 -22.52
N ALA A 386 -8.53 -14.57 -23.46
CA ALA A 386 -9.00 -14.89 -24.81
C ALA A 386 -9.73 -16.25 -24.91
N GLY A 387 -9.60 -17.11 -23.90
CA GLY A 387 -10.15 -18.45 -23.86
C GLY A 387 -11.60 -18.53 -23.35
N ALA A 388 -12.11 -19.76 -23.21
CA ALA A 388 -13.45 -20.02 -22.70
C ALA A 388 -13.57 -19.87 -21.17
N SER A 389 -12.43 -19.85 -20.45
CA SER A 389 -12.35 -19.83 -18.99
C SER A 389 -11.50 -18.63 -18.51
N PRO A 390 -11.98 -17.38 -18.67
CA PRO A 390 -11.23 -16.21 -18.22
C PRO A 390 -11.00 -16.24 -16.71
N LEU A 391 -9.79 -15.88 -16.30
CA LEU A 391 -9.43 -15.80 -14.88
C LEU A 391 -10.25 -14.71 -14.19
N ARG A 392 -10.81 -15.04 -13.02
CA ARG A 392 -11.40 -14.05 -12.12
C ARG A 392 -10.44 -13.58 -11.04
N ARG A 393 -9.44 -14.41 -10.70
CA ARG A 393 -8.43 -14.12 -9.67
C ARG A 393 -7.04 -14.46 -10.13
N LEU A 394 -6.12 -13.53 -9.89
CA LEU A 394 -4.68 -13.67 -10.06
C LEU A 394 -3.95 -13.32 -8.77
N GLY A 395 -3.06 -14.20 -8.31
CA GLY A 395 -2.13 -13.91 -7.23
C GLY A 395 -0.72 -13.70 -7.75
N VAL A 396 -0.05 -12.62 -7.32
CA VAL A 396 1.37 -12.39 -7.59
C VAL A 396 2.08 -12.13 -6.28
N ALA A 397 3.15 -12.89 -6.00
CA ALA A 397 3.93 -12.76 -4.78
C ALA A 397 5.40 -12.41 -5.07
N GLY A 398 5.83 -11.26 -4.56
CA GLY A 398 7.13 -10.64 -4.77
C GLY A 398 6.96 -9.17 -5.15
N GLY A 399 7.67 -8.25 -4.48
CA GLY A 399 7.46 -6.81 -4.68
C GLY A 399 7.73 -6.35 -6.12
N ASP A 400 8.88 -6.74 -6.67
CA ASP A 400 9.27 -6.40 -8.04
C ASP A 400 8.38 -7.11 -9.06
N THR A 401 8.16 -8.42 -8.89
CA THR A 401 7.27 -9.22 -9.76
C THR A 401 5.85 -8.65 -9.77
N SER A 402 5.28 -8.29 -8.62
CA SER A 402 3.93 -7.72 -8.53
C SER A 402 3.83 -6.39 -9.26
N SER A 403 4.82 -5.51 -9.05
CA SER A 403 4.84 -4.18 -9.67
C SER A 403 5.03 -4.25 -11.18
N LEU A 404 5.87 -5.17 -11.67
CA LEU A 404 6.09 -5.37 -13.10
C LEU A 404 4.93 -6.11 -13.76
N ALA A 405 4.34 -7.11 -13.10
CA ALA A 405 3.18 -7.82 -13.63
C ALA A 405 1.96 -6.90 -13.77
N ALA A 406 1.67 -6.06 -12.78
CA ALA A 406 0.56 -5.10 -12.87
C ALA A 406 0.75 -4.12 -14.05
N ARG A 407 1.99 -3.68 -14.32
CA ARG A 407 2.31 -2.86 -15.50
C ARG A 407 2.20 -3.64 -16.81
N ALA A 408 2.70 -4.87 -16.86
CA ALA A 408 2.67 -5.70 -18.06
C ALA A 408 1.24 -6.08 -18.49
N LEU A 409 0.29 -6.13 -17.54
CA LEU A 409 -1.12 -6.41 -17.80
C LEU A 409 -1.91 -5.18 -18.31
N ASP A 410 -1.27 -4.04 -18.56
CA ASP A 410 -1.92 -2.80 -19.00
C ASP A 410 -3.10 -2.39 -18.11
N ILE A 411 -2.93 -2.59 -16.79
CA ILE A 411 -3.88 -2.16 -15.77
C ILE A 411 -3.54 -0.71 -15.42
N TRP A 412 -4.50 0.19 -15.51
CA TRP A 412 -4.28 1.61 -15.23
C TRP A 412 -4.70 2.02 -13.82
N ALA A 413 -5.61 1.28 -13.16
CA ALA A 413 -5.93 1.47 -11.75
C ALA A 413 -6.37 0.21 -11.02
N LEU A 414 -6.38 0.31 -9.69
CA LEU A 414 -6.80 -0.71 -8.75
C LEU A 414 -7.86 -0.14 -7.82
N GLY A 415 -9.02 -0.81 -7.76
CA GLY A 415 -10.03 -0.62 -6.73
C GLY A 415 -9.84 -1.60 -5.58
N PHE A 416 -10.45 -1.32 -4.42
CA PHE A 416 -10.44 -2.23 -3.28
C PHE A 416 -11.52 -3.32 -3.44
N ALA A 417 -11.14 -4.59 -3.25
CA ALA A 417 -12.08 -5.72 -3.23
C ALA A 417 -12.16 -6.40 -1.86
N GLY A 418 -11.07 -6.41 -1.07
CA GLY A 418 -11.05 -7.01 0.26
C GLY A 418 -9.68 -7.05 0.90
N VAL A 419 -9.59 -7.58 2.13
CA VAL A 419 -8.32 -7.82 2.83
C VAL A 419 -8.18 -9.33 3.04
N LEU A 420 -7.10 -9.91 2.55
CA LEU A 420 -6.82 -11.35 2.72
C LEU A 420 -6.09 -11.63 4.03
N ALA A 421 -5.15 -10.74 4.38
CA ALA A 421 -4.38 -10.76 5.61
C ALA A 421 -3.86 -9.34 5.91
N PRO A 422 -3.39 -9.05 7.13
CA PRO A 422 -2.74 -7.77 7.43
C PRO A 422 -1.63 -7.45 6.42
N GLY A 423 -1.76 -6.30 5.73
CA GLY A 423 -0.82 -5.86 4.69
C GLY A 423 -0.94 -6.58 3.33
N VAL A 424 -2.00 -7.37 3.09
CA VAL A 424 -2.28 -8.03 1.81
C VAL A 424 -3.72 -7.76 1.38
N THR A 425 -3.87 -6.83 0.45
CA THR A 425 -5.15 -6.40 -0.12
C THR A 425 -5.48 -7.20 -1.38
N LEU A 426 -6.76 -7.55 -1.54
CA LEU A 426 -7.33 -7.99 -2.81
C LEU A 426 -7.85 -6.75 -3.54
N CYS A 427 -7.34 -6.52 -4.75
CA CYS A 427 -7.67 -5.36 -5.57
C CYS A 427 -8.50 -5.78 -6.79
N ARG A 428 -9.34 -4.89 -7.30
CA ARG A 428 -10.04 -5.06 -8.58
C ARG A 428 -9.34 -4.24 -9.66
N ALA A 429 -8.98 -4.87 -10.77
CA ALA A 429 -8.28 -4.23 -11.88
C ALA A 429 -9.22 -3.34 -12.71
N HIS A 430 -8.73 -2.16 -13.09
CA HIS A 430 -9.30 -1.31 -14.12
C HIS A 430 -8.34 -1.29 -15.31
N SER A 431 -8.82 -1.74 -16.47
CA SER A 431 -8.08 -1.78 -17.72
C SER A 431 -8.98 -1.31 -18.87
N ASP A 432 -8.34 -0.85 -19.95
CA ASP A 432 -9.02 -0.56 -21.21
C ASP A 432 -9.37 -1.85 -21.96
N ASP A 433 -8.70 -2.97 -21.64
CA ASP A 433 -9.12 -4.30 -22.07
C ASP A 433 -10.28 -4.79 -21.21
N SER A 434 -11.47 -4.84 -21.81
CA SER A 434 -12.70 -5.33 -21.17
C SER A 434 -12.58 -6.75 -20.59
N ARG A 435 -11.64 -7.56 -21.07
CA ARG A 435 -11.39 -8.93 -20.59
C ARG A 435 -10.60 -8.95 -19.29
N LEU A 436 -9.79 -7.91 -19.04
CA LEU A 436 -8.99 -7.75 -17.82
C LEU A 436 -9.68 -6.82 -16.80
N HIS A 437 -10.59 -5.97 -17.26
CA HIS A 437 -11.41 -5.14 -16.39
C HIS A 437 -12.21 -5.99 -15.40
N GLY A 438 -12.07 -5.73 -14.11
CA GLY A 438 -12.73 -6.48 -13.04
C GLY A 438 -11.93 -7.68 -12.52
N LEU A 439 -10.79 -8.03 -13.10
CA LEU A 439 -9.90 -9.08 -12.59
C LEU A 439 -9.49 -8.77 -11.15
N GLU A 440 -9.67 -9.73 -10.23
CA GLU A 440 -9.24 -9.57 -8.86
C GLU A 440 -7.76 -9.98 -8.70
N LEU A 441 -6.95 -9.10 -8.11
CA LEU A 441 -5.51 -9.23 -7.98
C LEU A 441 -5.12 -9.26 -6.51
N MET A 442 -4.42 -10.32 -6.09
CA MET A 442 -3.64 -10.30 -4.87
C MET A 442 -2.19 -9.96 -5.22
N LEU A 443 -1.71 -8.80 -4.78
CA LEU A 443 -0.33 -8.36 -4.98
C LEU A 443 0.38 -8.34 -3.63
N LYS A 444 1.25 -9.32 -3.39
CA LYS A 444 1.84 -9.60 -2.08
C LYS A 444 3.33 -9.28 -2.03
N GLY A 445 3.74 -8.42 -1.10
CA GLY A 445 5.15 -8.28 -0.74
C GLY A 445 5.76 -9.59 -0.23
N GLY A 446 7.05 -9.79 -0.44
CA GLY A 446 7.72 -11.07 -0.17
C GLY A 446 7.67 -11.54 1.29
N GLN A 447 7.46 -10.65 2.26
CA GLN A 447 7.41 -10.99 3.70
C GLN A 447 6.02 -10.82 4.33
N MET A 448 5.00 -10.54 3.53
CA MET A 448 3.63 -10.29 4.01
C MET A 448 2.76 -11.54 4.03
N GLY A 449 1.67 -11.50 4.80
CA GLY A 449 0.62 -12.53 4.82
C GLY A 449 0.89 -13.72 5.74
N SER A 450 -0.18 -14.40 6.14
CA SER A 450 -0.14 -15.65 6.91
C SER A 450 0.31 -16.85 6.06
N SER A 451 0.54 -18.00 6.67
CA SER A 451 0.96 -19.23 5.98
C SER A 451 -0.06 -19.71 4.95
N ASP A 452 -1.35 -19.52 5.23
CA ASP A 452 -2.49 -19.93 4.43
C ASP A 452 -2.91 -18.91 3.36
N ILE A 453 -2.08 -17.88 3.08
CA ILE A 453 -2.49 -16.74 2.25
C ILE A 453 -2.98 -17.13 0.83
N PHE A 454 -2.36 -18.13 0.20
CA PHE A 454 -2.79 -18.59 -1.12
C PHE A 454 -4.10 -19.38 -1.06
N GLU A 455 -4.34 -20.12 0.01
CA GLU A 455 -5.63 -20.80 0.24
C GLU A 455 -6.76 -19.79 0.47
N ARG A 456 -6.47 -18.71 1.22
CA ARG A 456 -7.42 -17.61 1.43
C ARG A 456 -7.87 -16.97 0.13
N LEU A 457 -6.99 -16.83 -0.85
CA LEU A 457 -7.34 -16.27 -2.17
C LEU A 457 -8.45 -17.06 -2.87
N LEU A 458 -8.55 -18.38 -2.63
CA LEU A 458 -9.60 -19.22 -3.22
C LEU A 458 -10.98 -19.01 -2.59
N VAL A 459 -11.06 -18.41 -1.39
CA VAL A 459 -12.31 -18.31 -0.62
C VAL A 459 -12.70 -16.90 -0.25
N ALA A 460 -11.85 -15.91 -0.59
CA ALA A 460 -12.01 -14.50 -0.26
C ALA A 460 -13.28 -13.87 -0.82
#